data_AF-A0AAE3VX40-F1
#
_entry.id   AF-A0AAE3VX40-F1
#
_cell.length_a   1.000
_cell.length_b   1.000
_cell.length_c   1.000
_cell.angle_alpha   90.00
_cell.angle_beta   90.00
_cell.angle_gamma   90.00
#
_symmetry.space_group_name_H-M   'P 1'
#
loop_
_entity.id
_entity.type
_entity.pdbx_description
1 polymer ?
#
loop_
_entity_poly.entity_id
_entity_poly.type
_entity_poly.pdbx_seq_one_letter_code
_entity_poly.pdbx_strand_id
1 'polypeptide(L)'
;MIGASATPASAAAPAPRFTHLVPGGQPNLVEKVPVNVVFLGFDRTKVDQRAFTSGLARTYEPEVTSRRWYGEQEKLGITYIYDYKVSYADRGYEDRFFRKLSSLATPAPLTEYQETYNAQERNVLDVTDNHYIDAPTVEKYLAFNPPHGVDTRRNTVFLINWYGRADFKFHVYTKTGEPDPDTGFDFGANRDSRKLMAWGGTTADDEETGLGATRRVWFADLSAGPDANMTNYLVDEQDVDGDGEPDYRLPTSWEYADGGFRAPGALAGDLARLTRYVALDLLMTTSPIYPVELPARLPKSINLDSNTYEGWPGVDGSSYITPELLVDELSELRWRNRLDFDEQDLAFDAQNRACYTGQYVTGEPCYPDQTLPPSANLYLYNLENLERTQDDAGRVDYEMPLFNYVTEANLSGLLGYADDNWVDGTASYVYSFLNPQVVAAGYGLTTTQIHEVGHHLGMHHPHDGWDSESATEIVPTGDHYFAWVGDESNSMMSYIDVNWDFSQFDRDNSDRFLTAAYIEAANRLSADVLADPDARKATADLHAADLTIGLAKKAFAAHDYRLAYTLAESAYDRVVRAAAKAGVDPASAARAMHAEAEAMRVSAKAENPHEFIDTLEPGSGPRSRP
;
A
#
# COMPACT_ATOMS: atom_id res chain seq x y z
N MET A 1 -68.65 -10.45 -43.43
CA MET A 1 -68.05 -10.06 -42.14
C MET A 1 -67.02 -11.11 -41.78
N ILE A 2 -65.73 -10.78 -41.90
CA ILE A 2 -64.62 -11.65 -41.49
C ILE A 2 -64.19 -11.13 -40.13
N GLY A 3 -64.33 -11.96 -39.09
CA GLY A 3 -63.97 -11.61 -37.72
C GLY A 3 -62.45 -11.60 -37.56
N ALA A 4 -61.91 -10.47 -37.10
CA ALA A 4 -60.53 -10.35 -36.68
C ALA A 4 -60.36 -11.04 -35.31
N SER A 5 -59.67 -12.17 -35.31
CA SER A 5 -59.16 -12.81 -34.09
C SER A 5 -57.97 -12.02 -33.55
N ALA A 6 -58.18 -11.36 -32.41
CA ALA A 6 -57.10 -10.73 -31.65
C ALA A 6 -56.20 -11.83 -31.05
N THR A 7 -54.93 -11.83 -31.44
CA THR A 7 -53.86 -12.58 -30.76
C THR A 7 -53.65 -12.02 -29.35
N PRO A 8 -53.49 -12.86 -28.32
CA PRO A 8 -53.19 -12.35 -26.99
C PRO A 8 -51.81 -11.68 -27.01
N ALA A 9 -51.69 -10.51 -26.37
CA ALA A 9 -50.41 -9.95 -26.03
C ALA A 9 -49.64 -10.98 -25.18
N SER A 10 -48.53 -11.48 -25.69
CA SER A 10 -47.61 -12.31 -24.92
C SER A 10 -47.19 -11.51 -23.70
N ALA A 11 -47.59 -11.95 -22.50
CA ALA A 11 -47.06 -11.39 -21.27
C ALA A 11 -45.53 -11.51 -21.33
N ALA A 12 -44.82 -10.39 -21.15
CA ALA A 12 -43.38 -10.39 -21.06
C ALA A 12 -42.98 -11.37 -19.93
N ALA A 13 -42.02 -12.26 -20.20
CA ALA A 13 -41.49 -13.14 -19.17
C ALA A 13 -40.98 -12.28 -18.00
N PRO A 14 -41.20 -12.69 -16.74
CA PRO A 14 -40.69 -11.95 -15.59
C PRO A 14 -39.17 -11.82 -15.71
N ALA A 15 -38.66 -10.63 -15.41
CA ALA A 15 -37.22 -10.38 -15.43
C ALA A 15 -36.49 -11.40 -14.54
N PRO A 16 -35.34 -11.95 -15.00
CA PRO A 16 -34.57 -12.89 -14.20
C PRO A 16 -34.17 -12.24 -12.87
N ARG A 17 -34.22 -13.03 -11.80
CA ARG A 17 -33.83 -12.62 -10.45
C ARG A 17 -32.52 -13.27 -10.08
N PHE A 18 -31.62 -12.47 -9.53
CA PHE A 18 -30.29 -12.88 -9.09
C PHE A 18 -30.17 -12.68 -7.58
N THR A 19 -29.34 -13.48 -6.93
CA THR A 19 -29.14 -13.42 -5.47
C THR A 19 -27.93 -12.56 -5.10
N HIS A 20 -26.91 -12.58 -5.95
CA HIS A 20 -25.58 -12.03 -5.73
C HIS A 20 -25.14 -11.07 -6.84
N LEU A 21 -25.47 -11.35 -8.10
CA LEU A 21 -25.32 -10.42 -9.21
C LEU A 21 -26.33 -9.30 -9.06
N VAL A 22 -25.88 -8.05 -9.12
CA VAL A 22 -26.71 -6.86 -8.97
C VAL A 22 -26.54 -6.01 -10.23
N PRO A 23 -27.32 -6.27 -11.31
CA PRO A 23 -27.15 -5.55 -12.56
C PRO A 23 -27.18 -4.03 -12.39
N GLY A 24 -26.09 -3.37 -12.76
CA GLY A 24 -25.88 -1.91 -12.66
C GLY A 24 -25.62 -1.38 -11.24
N GLY A 25 -25.54 -2.27 -10.24
CA GLY A 25 -25.27 -1.89 -8.85
C GLY A 25 -23.82 -2.09 -8.43
N GLN A 26 -23.46 -1.48 -7.31
CA GLN A 26 -22.17 -1.65 -6.65
C GLN A 26 -21.98 -3.09 -6.12
N PRO A 27 -20.73 -3.57 -5.97
CA PRO A 27 -20.42 -4.73 -5.17
C PRO A 27 -20.99 -4.57 -3.75
N ASN A 28 -21.22 -5.71 -3.10
CA ASN A 28 -21.61 -5.75 -1.70
C ASN A 28 -20.87 -6.90 -1.05
N LEU A 29 -19.64 -6.61 -0.65
CA LEU A 29 -18.71 -7.49 0.06
C LEU A 29 -18.69 -7.07 1.52
N VAL A 30 -19.25 -7.90 2.39
CA VAL A 30 -19.23 -7.66 3.85
C VAL A 30 -18.38 -8.74 4.49
N GLU A 31 -17.36 -8.31 5.24
CA GLU A 31 -16.44 -9.20 5.93
C GLU A 31 -16.41 -8.88 7.42
N LYS A 32 -16.50 -9.93 8.22
CA LYS A 32 -16.20 -9.84 9.65
C LYS A 32 -14.71 -10.17 9.83
N VAL A 33 -13.89 -9.15 10.01
CA VAL A 33 -12.43 -9.24 10.06
C VAL A 33 -11.99 -9.61 11.49
N PRO A 34 -11.52 -10.84 11.76
CA PRO A 34 -11.00 -11.25 13.05
C PRO A 34 -9.62 -10.64 13.25
N VAL A 35 -9.48 -9.84 14.31
CA VAL A 35 -8.22 -9.18 14.68
C VAL A 35 -7.81 -9.67 16.05
N ASN A 36 -6.74 -10.46 16.11
CA ASN A 36 -6.12 -10.82 17.39
C ASN A 36 -5.19 -9.67 17.81
N VAL A 37 -5.38 -9.16 19.03
CA VAL A 37 -4.40 -8.26 19.66
C VAL A 37 -3.81 -8.99 20.86
N VAL A 38 -2.50 -9.14 20.87
CA VAL A 38 -1.79 -9.93 21.86
C VAL A 38 -0.77 -9.05 22.56
N PHE A 39 -1.03 -8.76 23.84
CA PHE A 39 -0.06 -8.09 24.70
C PHE A 39 0.95 -9.10 25.27
N LEU A 40 2.24 -8.87 25.03
CA LEU A 40 3.37 -9.66 25.52
C LEU A 40 4.23 -8.81 26.46
N GLY A 41 4.30 -9.16 27.74
CA GLY A 41 5.11 -8.43 28.74
C GLY A 41 4.47 -7.15 29.28
N PHE A 42 3.20 -6.90 28.95
CA PHE A 42 2.39 -5.86 29.60
C PHE A 42 1.58 -6.43 30.76
N ASP A 43 1.61 -5.73 31.90
CA ASP A 43 0.70 -6.02 33.01
C ASP A 43 -0.72 -5.53 32.67
N ARG A 44 -1.73 -6.34 32.97
CA ARG A 44 -3.16 -6.00 32.77
C ARG A 44 -3.61 -4.75 33.52
N THR A 45 -2.89 -4.38 34.58
CA THR A 45 -3.13 -3.16 35.35
C THR A 45 -2.49 -1.92 34.73
N LYS A 46 -1.49 -2.09 33.85
CA LYS A 46 -0.84 -0.99 33.13
C LYS A 46 -1.54 -0.65 31.81
N VAL A 47 -2.00 -1.66 31.09
CA VAL A 47 -2.80 -1.46 29.88
C VAL A 47 -4.25 -1.81 30.19
N ASP A 48 -5.06 -0.79 30.48
CA ASP A 48 -6.50 -0.99 30.68
C ASP A 48 -7.17 -1.39 29.37
N GLN A 49 -7.71 -2.62 29.32
CA GLN A 49 -8.33 -3.16 28.12
C GLN A 49 -9.51 -2.33 27.63
N ARG A 50 -10.26 -1.68 28.53
CA ARG A 50 -11.41 -0.85 28.14
C ARG A 50 -10.95 0.45 27.49
N ALA A 51 -9.93 1.10 28.03
CA ALA A 51 -9.31 2.27 27.43
C ALA A 51 -8.74 1.93 26.06
N PHE A 52 -7.98 0.83 25.96
CA PHE A 52 -7.44 0.34 24.68
C PHE A 52 -8.55 0.10 23.65
N THR A 53 -9.55 -0.72 23.97
CA THR A 53 -10.64 -1.05 23.03
C THR A 53 -11.55 0.14 22.70
N SER A 54 -11.55 1.20 23.53
CA SER A 54 -12.31 2.42 23.22
C SER A 54 -11.69 3.27 22.11
N GLY A 55 -10.40 3.08 21.82
CA GLY A 55 -9.70 3.76 20.73
C GLY A 55 -9.80 3.04 19.38
N LEU A 56 -10.29 1.80 19.34
CA LEU A 56 -10.34 0.99 18.12
C LEU A 56 -11.58 1.30 17.27
N ALA A 57 -11.41 1.22 15.95
CA ALA A 57 -12.50 1.36 15.00
C ALA A 57 -13.45 0.15 15.05
N ARG A 58 -14.73 0.31 14.68
CA ARG A 58 -15.68 -0.83 14.61
C ARG A 58 -15.89 -1.33 13.20
N THR A 59 -15.80 -0.43 12.25
CA THR A 59 -16.06 -0.68 10.83
C THR A 59 -15.08 0.11 9.99
N TYR A 60 -14.88 -0.33 8.76
CA TYR A 60 -14.12 0.40 7.77
C TYR A 60 -14.69 0.16 6.37
N GLU A 61 -14.79 1.22 5.57
CA GLU A 61 -15.20 1.17 4.16
C GLU A 61 -14.08 1.78 3.33
N PRO A 62 -13.33 0.97 2.55
CA PRO A 62 -12.26 1.51 1.71
C PRO A 62 -12.84 2.33 0.56
N GLU A 63 -12.10 3.38 0.22
CA GLU A 63 -12.41 4.35 -0.83
C GLU A 63 -11.16 4.60 -1.69
N VAL A 64 -11.32 4.96 -2.95
CA VAL A 64 -10.18 5.40 -3.77
C VAL A 64 -9.75 6.78 -3.29
N THR A 65 -8.58 6.89 -2.68
CA THR A 65 -8.17 8.12 -1.98
C THR A 65 -7.83 9.25 -2.94
N SER A 66 -7.28 8.95 -4.12
CA SER A 66 -6.95 9.96 -5.15
C SER A 66 -8.16 10.77 -5.61
N ARG A 67 -9.35 10.17 -5.65
CA ARG A 67 -10.62 10.83 -6.00
C ARG A 67 -10.94 12.00 -5.06
N ARG A 68 -10.51 11.90 -3.80
CA ARG A 68 -10.83 12.88 -2.77
C ARG A 68 -10.17 14.23 -3.03
N TRP A 69 -8.98 14.24 -3.65
CA TRP A 69 -8.29 15.46 -4.05
C TRP A 69 -9.10 16.28 -5.07
N TYR A 70 -9.98 15.60 -5.81
CA TYR A 70 -10.88 16.19 -6.80
C TYR A 70 -12.30 16.43 -6.26
N GLY A 71 -12.50 16.26 -4.95
CA GLY A 71 -13.81 16.38 -4.31
C GLY A 71 -14.77 15.23 -4.61
N GLU A 72 -14.25 14.11 -5.09
CA GLU A 72 -15.00 12.91 -5.42
C GLU A 72 -14.85 11.84 -4.34
N GLN A 73 -15.88 11.01 -4.18
CA GLN A 73 -15.88 9.88 -3.25
C GLN A 73 -16.25 8.63 -4.02
N GLU A 74 -15.29 7.73 -4.17
CA GLU A 74 -15.47 6.46 -4.87
C GLU A 74 -15.30 5.31 -3.87
N LYS A 75 -16.42 4.63 -3.57
CA LYS A 75 -16.43 3.48 -2.67
C LYS A 75 -16.23 2.19 -3.44
N LEU A 76 -15.45 1.26 -2.88
CA LEU A 76 -15.21 -0.06 -3.49
C LEU A 76 -16.38 -1.05 -3.31
N GLY A 77 -17.39 -0.73 -2.49
CA GLY A 77 -18.45 -1.69 -2.14
C GLY A 77 -17.99 -2.82 -1.22
N ILE A 78 -16.93 -2.57 -0.44
CA ILE A 78 -16.44 -3.42 0.65
C ILE A 78 -16.80 -2.78 2.00
N THR A 79 -17.23 -3.60 2.96
CA THR A 79 -17.46 -3.19 4.34
C THR A 79 -16.79 -4.18 5.28
N TYR A 80 -15.80 -3.71 6.04
CA TYR A 80 -15.18 -4.45 7.12
C TYR A 80 -15.92 -4.20 8.43
N ILE A 81 -16.12 -5.26 9.20
CA ILE A 81 -16.63 -5.22 10.58
C ILE A 81 -15.59 -5.91 11.45
N TYR A 82 -14.87 -5.14 12.26
CA TYR A 82 -13.79 -5.67 13.07
C TYR A 82 -14.31 -6.52 14.24
N ASP A 83 -13.72 -7.70 14.42
CA ASP A 83 -13.99 -8.65 15.49
C ASP A 83 -12.73 -8.84 16.35
N TYR A 84 -12.53 -7.91 17.27
CA TYR A 84 -11.33 -7.91 18.11
C TYR A 84 -11.33 -9.03 19.15
N LYS A 85 -10.20 -9.73 19.21
CA LYS A 85 -9.86 -10.62 20.30
C LYS A 85 -8.60 -10.12 21.00
N VAL A 86 -8.81 -9.42 22.11
CA VAL A 86 -7.73 -8.93 22.96
C VAL A 86 -7.30 -10.01 23.95
N SER A 87 -6.00 -10.27 24.04
CA SER A 87 -5.42 -11.25 24.96
C SER A 87 -4.10 -10.74 25.55
N TYR A 88 -3.78 -11.23 26.73
CA TYR A 88 -2.50 -11.02 27.39
C TYR A 88 -1.86 -12.40 27.53
N ALA A 89 -0.62 -12.54 27.08
CA ALA A 89 0.09 -13.80 27.24
C ALA A 89 0.25 -14.16 28.73
N ASP A 90 0.30 -15.46 29.01
CA ASP A 90 0.67 -15.92 30.34
C ASP A 90 2.18 -15.86 30.51
N ARG A 91 2.61 -15.81 31.78
CA ARG A 91 4.03 -15.78 32.15
C ARG A 91 4.84 -16.92 31.55
N GLY A 92 4.25 -18.11 31.39
CA GLY A 92 4.93 -19.26 30.83
C GLY A 92 5.26 -19.07 29.34
N TYR A 93 4.37 -18.44 28.59
CA TYR A 93 4.62 -18.02 27.21
C TYR A 93 5.67 -16.91 27.16
N GLU A 94 5.47 -15.83 27.92
CA GLU A 94 6.41 -14.69 27.96
C GLU A 94 7.83 -15.15 28.27
N ASP A 95 8.00 -15.99 29.28
CA ASP A 95 9.31 -16.52 29.66
C ASP A 95 9.95 -17.35 28.53
N ARG A 96 9.17 -18.05 27.69
CA ARG A 96 9.72 -18.74 26.50
C ARG A 96 10.08 -17.76 25.39
N PHE A 97 9.21 -16.78 25.13
CA PHE A 97 9.40 -15.79 24.09
C PHE A 97 10.62 -14.90 24.37
N PHE A 98 10.74 -14.31 25.56
CA PHE A 98 11.89 -13.45 25.91
C PHE A 98 13.21 -14.23 26.03
N ARG A 99 13.16 -15.53 26.39
CA ARG A 99 14.32 -16.42 26.24
C ARG A 99 14.70 -16.64 24.78
N LYS A 100 13.73 -16.74 23.88
CA LYS A 100 13.98 -16.83 22.44
C LYS A 100 14.62 -15.53 21.92
N LEU A 101 14.07 -14.36 22.27
CA LEU A 101 14.71 -13.07 21.93
C LEU A 101 16.15 -12.99 22.46
N SER A 102 16.38 -13.34 23.72
CA SER A 102 17.73 -13.41 24.31
C SER A 102 18.69 -14.32 23.54
N SER A 103 18.20 -15.42 22.98
CA SER A 103 19.01 -16.37 22.21
C SER A 103 19.32 -15.91 20.79
N LEU A 104 18.52 -14.97 20.24
CA LEU A 104 18.73 -14.35 18.94
C LEU A 104 19.59 -13.08 19.05
N ALA A 105 19.56 -12.42 20.22
CA ALA A 105 20.27 -11.19 20.49
C ALA A 105 21.79 -11.34 20.36
N THR A 106 22.35 -10.62 19.39
CA THR A 106 23.79 -10.50 19.17
C THR A 106 24.27 -9.13 19.65
N PRO A 107 25.30 -9.04 20.52
CA PRO A 107 25.82 -7.74 20.95
C PRO A 107 26.20 -6.85 19.77
N ALA A 108 25.80 -5.58 19.83
CA ALA A 108 26.06 -4.58 18.79
C ALA A 108 26.43 -3.23 19.43
N PRO A 109 27.09 -2.32 18.68
CA PRO A 109 27.23 -0.94 19.09
C PRO A 109 25.87 -0.27 19.34
N LEU A 110 25.88 0.82 20.10
CA LEU A 110 24.73 1.72 20.13
C LEU A 110 24.52 2.27 18.72
N THR A 111 23.26 2.45 18.33
CA THR A 111 22.95 3.19 17.10
C THR A 111 23.15 4.68 17.32
N GLU A 112 23.35 5.45 16.25
CA GLU A 112 23.38 6.93 16.31
C GLU A 112 22.16 7.51 17.07
N TYR A 113 20.99 6.89 16.93
CA TYR A 113 19.75 7.32 17.58
C TYR A 113 19.71 7.01 19.08
N GLN A 114 20.27 5.86 19.50
CA GLN A 114 20.45 5.55 20.91
C GLN A 114 21.47 6.49 21.56
N GLU A 115 22.55 6.83 20.86
CA GLU A 115 23.53 7.83 21.33
C GLU A 115 22.90 9.22 21.44
N THR A 116 22.08 9.61 20.47
CA THR A 116 21.38 10.90 20.49
C THR A 116 20.35 10.97 21.61
N TYR A 117 19.62 9.88 21.87
CA TYR A 117 18.72 9.78 23.02
C TYR A 117 19.46 9.96 24.35
N ASN A 118 20.62 9.32 24.52
CA ASN A 118 21.45 9.48 25.73
C ASN A 118 22.01 10.90 25.90
N ALA A 119 22.05 11.70 24.83
CA ALA A 119 22.48 13.08 24.86
C ALA A 119 21.36 14.08 25.21
N GLN A 120 20.10 13.63 25.26
CA GLN A 120 18.97 14.45 25.68
C GLN A 120 19.09 14.83 27.16
N GLU A 121 18.56 15.99 27.56
CA GLU A 121 18.50 16.47 28.95
C GLU A 121 17.36 15.82 29.75
N ARG A 122 16.27 15.40 29.07
CA ARG A 122 15.06 14.87 29.72
C ARG A 122 14.84 13.37 29.51
N ASN A 123 15.80 12.63 28.98
CA ASN A 123 15.72 11.17 28.97
C ASN A 123 15.61 10.61 30.39
N VAL A 124 14.82 9.55 30.57
CA VAL A 124 14.64 8.94 31.91
C VAL A 124 15.75 7.97 32.31
N LEU A 125 16.54 7.51 31.33
CA LEU A 125 17.69 6.63 31.52
C LEU A 125 18.64 6.70 30.31
N ASP A 126 19.86 6.18 30.47
CA ASP A 126 20.79 5.96 29.37
C ASP A 126 20.72 4.52 28.87
N VAL A 127 20.73 4.35 27.55
CA VAL A 127 20.96 3.07 26.85
C VAL A 127 22.45 2.74 26.95
N THR A 128 22.81 1.75 27.76
CA THR A 128 24.23 1.46 28.10
C THR A 128 24.89 0.39 27.24
N ASP A 129 24.09 -0.42 26.56
CA ASP A 129 24.48 -1.50 25.67
C ASP A 129 23.40 -1.68 24.61
N ASN A 130 23.68 -2.45 23.56
CA ASN A 130 22.70 -2.73 22.50
C ASN A 130 22.92 -4.13 21.92
N HIS A 131 21.85 -4.67 21.34
CA HIS A 131 21.86 -5.94 20.64
C HIS A 131 21.03 -5.85 19.37
N TYR A 132 21.49 -6.52 18.32
CA TYR A 132 20.70 -6.75 17.12
C TYR A 132 19.93 -8.06 17.23
N ILE A 133 18.66 -8.01 16.84
CA ILE A 133 17.76 -9.17 16.76
C ILE A 133 17.15 -9.21 15.36
N ASP A 134 17.29 -10.33 14.67
CA ASP A 134 16.71 -10.53 13.35
C ASP A 134 15.16 -10.51 13.40
N ALA A 135 14.56 -9.52 12.74
CA ALA A 135 13.12 -9.27 12.78
C ALA A 135 12.29 -10.38 12.10
N PRO A 136 12.64 -10.86 10.88
CA PRO A 136 11.93 -11.97 10.24
C PRO A 136 11.93 -13.24 11.07
N THR A 137 13.03 -13.56 11.75
CA THR A 137 13.12 -14.73 12.63
C THR A 137 12.16 -14.62 13.81
N VAL A 138 11.93 -13.41 14.32
CA VAL A 138 11.02 -13.14 15.45
C VAL A 138 9.57 -13.22 14.99
N GLU A 139 9.23 -12.62 13.84
CA GLU A 139 7.93 -12.79 13.21
C GLU A 139 7.63 -14.27 12.98
N LYS A 140 8.56 -15.01 12.34
CA LYS A 140 8.41 -16.45 12.10
C LYS A 140 8.19 -17.23 13.40
N TYR A 141 8.89 -16.87 14.47
CA TYR A 141 8.64 -17.48 15.77
C TYR A 141 7.22 -17.22 16.26
N LEU A 142 6.75 -15.96 16.24
CA LEU A 142 5.41 -15.57 16.67
C LEU A 142 4.32 -16.23 15.81
N ALA A 143 4.54 -16.30 14.50
CA ALA A 143 3.63 -16.89 13.53
C ALA A 143 3.38 -18.38 13.77
N PHE A 144 4.42 -19.13 14.16
CA PHE A 144 4.34 -20.59 14.33
C PHE A 144 4.30 -21.06 15.78
N ASN A 145 4.56 -20.18 16.75
CA ASN A 145 4.48 -20.46 18.18
C ASN A 145 3.59 -19.45 18.90
N PRO A 146 2.36 -19.15 18.44
CA PRO A 146 1.55 -18.12 19.10
C PRO A 146 1.04 -18.59 20.47
N PRO A 147 0.60 -17.67 21.36
CA PRO A 147 -0.06 -18.04 22.60
C PRO A 147 -1.32 -18.90 22.36
N HIS A 148 -1.72 -19.65 23.37
CA HIS A 148 -2.86 -20.55 23.25
C HIS A 148 -4.14 -19.80 22.81
N GLY A 149 -4.74 -20.26 21.72
CA GLY A 149 -5.99 -19.73 21.19
C GLY A 149 -5.83 -18.52 20.24
N VAL A 150 -4.61 -18.12 19.91
CA VAL A 150 -4.33 -17.13 18.85
C VAL A 150 -4.11 -17.87 17.53
N ASP A 151 -4.82 -17.47 16.48
CA ASP A 151 -4.71 -18.03 15.13
C ASP A 151 -4.04 -17.00 14.20
N THR A 152 -2.75 -17.17 13.96
CA THR A 152 -1.91 -16.28 13.14
C THR A 152 -2.17 -16.38 11.64
N ARG A 153 -3.10 -17.25 11.21
CA ARG A 153 -3.64 -17.20 9.83
C ARG A 153 -4.62 -16.03 9.66
N ARG A 154 -5.07 -15.45 10.76
CA ARG A 154 -5.89 -14.23 10.83
C ARG A 154 -5.03 -13.05 11.23
N ASN A 155 -5.49 -11.85 10.91
CA ASN A 155 -4.89 -10.58 11.32
C ASN A 155 -4.51 -10.62 12.80
N THR A 156 -3.22 -10.52 13.10
CA THR A 156 -2.68 -10.68 14.45
C THR A 156 -1.62 -9.61 14.71
N VAL A 157 -1.88 -8.79 15.71
CA VAL A 157 -0.98 -7.74 16.20
C VAL A 157 -0.38 -8.20 17.52
N PHE A 158 0.95 -8.29 17.60
CA PHE A 158 1.66 -8.50 18.86
C PHE A 158 2.23 -7.18 19.37
N LEU A 159 1.78 -6.74 20.53
CA LEU A 159 2.31 -5.56 21.21
C LEU A 159 3.23 -6.06 22.32
N ILE A 160 4.52 -5.77 22.20
CA ILE A 160 5.59 -6.35 23.02
C ILE A 160 6.20 -5.29 23.94
N ASN A 161 6.50 -5.71 25.16
CA ASN A 161 7.33 -4.96 26.09
C ASN A 161 8.21 -5.92 26.92
N TRP A 162 9.51 -5.95 26.64
CA TRP A 162 10.50 -6.66 27.45
C TRP A 162 10.98 -5.83 28.67
N TYR A 163 10.85 -4.51 28.60
CA TYR A 163 11.36 -3.62 29.65
C TYR A 163 10.69 -3.88 31.01
N GLY A 164 11.52 -3.86 32.07
CA GLY A 164 11.12 -4.17 33.45
C GLY A 164 11.28 -5.64 33.84
N ARG A 165 11.64 -6.53 32.90
CA ARG A 165 12.03 -7.91 33.22
C ARG A 165 13.49 -7.99 33.64
N ALA A 166 13.82 -8.96 34.49
CA ALA A 166 15.20 -9.17 34.96
C ALA A 166 16.15 -9.70 33.87
N ASP A 167 15.60 -10.24 32.77
CA ASP A 167 16.34 -10.73 31.60
C ASP A 167 16.33 -9.72 30.44
N PHE A 168 15.86 -8.49 30.65
CA PHE A 168 15.83 -7.44 29.63
C PHE A 168 17.21 -7.16 29.04
N LYS A 169 17.22 -6.87 27.73
CA LYS A 169 18.35 -6.36 26.98
C LYS A 169 17.91 -5.16 26.16
N PHE A 170 18.69 -4.08 26.18
CA PHE A 170 18.55 -3.04 25.17
C PHE A 170 18.85 -3.64 23.80
N HIS A 171 17.96 -3.37 22.84
CA HIS A 171 18.00 -3.97 21.52
C HIS A 171 17.28 -3.11 20.48
N VAL A 172 17.60 -3.40 19.23
CA VAL A 172 16.84 -3.02 18.04
C VAL A 172 16.67 -4.25 17.16
N TYR A 173 15.66 -4.24 16.30
CA TYR A 173 15.49 -5.26 15.29
C TYR A 173 16.22 -4.90 14.00
N THR A 174 16.58 -5.92 13.23
CA THR A 174 17.30 -5.79 11.97
C THR A 174 16.70 -6.69 10.90
N LYS A 175 16.69 -6.20 9.66
CA LYS A 175 16.53 -6.96 8.42
C LYS A 175 17.74 -6.64 7.55
N THR A 176 18.43 -7.65 7.02
CA THR A 176 19.68 -7.51 6.24
C THR A 176 19.74 -8.59 5.17
N GLY A 177 20.58 -8.43 4.16
CA GLY A 177 20.82 -9.47 3.15
C GLY A 177 20.09 -9.25 1.82
N GLU A 178 19.39 -8.13 1.68
CA GLU A 178 18.72 -7.68 0.45
C GLU A 178 19.30 -6.31 0.03
N PRO A 179 20.48 -6.31 -0.61
CA PRO A 179 21.15 -5.10 -1.08
C PRO A 179 20.57 -4.60 -2.40
N ASP A 180 20.30 -3.29 -2.53
CA ASP A 180 19.73 -2.71 -3.75
C ASP A 180 20.33 -3.35 -5.02
N PRO A 181 19.50 -3.90 -5.92
CA PRO A 181 19.94 -4.81 -6.98
C PRO A 181 20.89 -4.15 -7.98
N ASP A 182 20.79 -2.83 -8.12
CA ASP A 182 21.52 -2.06 -9.12
C ASP A 182 22.86 -1.54 -8.58
N THR A 183 22.91 -1.20 -7.28
CA THR A 183 24.11 -0.63 -6.65
C THR A 183 24.84 -1.59 -5.70
N GLY A 184 24.17 -2.64 -5.25
CA GLY A 184 24.66 -3.61 -4.26
C GLY A 184 24.71 -3.08 -2.82
N PHE A 185 24.04 -1.97 -2.50
CA PHE A 185 24.06 -1.38 -1.17
C PHE A 185 23.02 -2.02 -0.23
N ASP A 186 23.48 -2.69 0.84
CA ASP A 186 22.61 -3.26 1.88
C ASP A 186 22.29 -2.19 2.93
N PHE A 187 21.15 -1.50 2.81
CA PHE A 187 20.76 -0.47 3.77
C PHE A 187 20.56 -1.03 5.18
N GLY A 188 19.97 -2.22 5.28
CA GLY A 188 19.72 -2.91 6.55
C GLY A 188 21.00 -3.20 7.33
N ALA A 189 22.07 -3.58 6.62
CA ALA A 189 23.38 -3.84 7.22
C ALA A 189 24.16 -2.55 7.51
N ASN A 190 24.08 -1.54 6.64
CA ASN A 190 25.01 -0.41 6.64
C ASN A 190 24.48 0.87 7.29
N ARG A 191 23.16 1.00 7.52
CA ARG A 191 22.56 2.22 8.08
C ARG A 191 21.89 1.99 9.43
N ASP A 192 22.17 2.87 10.39
CA ASP A 192 21.51 2.85 11.69
C ASP A 192 20.05 3.32 11.59
N SER A 193 19.71 4.10 10.56
CA SER A 193 18.35 4.55 10.28
C SER A 193 17.40 3.43 9.87
N ARG A 194 17.93 2.22 9.56
CA ARG A 194 17.18 1.02 9.15
C ARG A 194 17.02 0.01 10.29
N LYS A 195 17.30 0.45 11.52
CA LYS A 195 17.11 -0.36 12.72
C LYS A 195 15.69 -0.14 13.24
N LEU A 196 15.03 -1.23 13.59
CA LEU A 196 13.58 -1.29 13.72
C LEU A 196 13.17 -1.57 15.17
N MET A 197 11.90 -1.33 15.47
CA MET A 197 11.20 -1.77 16.68
C MET A 197 9.93 -2.61 16.38
N ALA A 198 9.55 -2.72 15.13
CA ALA A 198 8.41 -3.47 14.61
C ALA A 198 8.81 -4.26 13.35
N TRP A 199 8.00 -5.26 13.01
CA TRP A 199 8.11 -6.00 11.75
C TRP A 199 6.88 -6.86 11.51
N GLY A 200 6.60 -7.14 10.24
CA GLY A 200 5.80 -8.29 9.85
C GLY A 200 5.18 -8.16 8.48
N GLY A 201 4.38 -9.17 8.11
CA GLY A 201 3.78 -9.28 6.80
C GLY A 201 4.61 -10.10 5.82
N THR A 202 5.64 -10.82 6.25
CA THR A 202 6.42 -11.69 5.36
C THR A 202 5.52 -12.76 4.74
N THR A 203 5.63 -12.93 3.42
CA THR A 203 4.73 -13.81 2.68
C THR A 203 5.12 -15.28 2.85
N ALA A 204 4.30 -16.18 2.31
CA ALA A 204 4.58 -17.60 2.41
C ALA A 204 5.76 -18.01 1.52
N ASP A 205 5.90 -17.30 0.42
CA ASP A 205 6.70 -17.61 -0.77
C ASP A 205 7.89 -16.68 -0.97
N ASP A 206 7.98 -15.56 -0.24
CA ASP A 206 9.14 -14.65 -0.14
C ASP A 206 10.47 -15.42 -0.14
N GLU A 207 11.31 -15.06 -1.10
CA GLU A 207 12.46 -15.81 -1.57
C GLU A 207 13.58 -15.89 -0.52
N GLU A 208 13.72 -14.83 0.28
CA GLU A 208 14.79 -14.65 1.25
C GLU A 208 14.39 -15.14 2.65
N THR A 209 13.18 -14.83 3.08
CA THR A 209 12.72 -14.98 4.47
C THR A 209 11.36 -15.66 4.63
N GLY A 210 10.76 -16.13 3.54
CA GLY A 210 9.44 -16.75 3.46
C GLY A 210 9.03 -17.64 4.63
N LEU A 211 7.78 -17.48 5.04
CA LEU A 211 7.20 -18.20 6.16
C LEU A 211 6.84 -19.66 5.80
N GLY A 212 6.72 -20.00 4.50
CA GLY A 212 6.31 -21.31 4.00
C GLY A 212 4.82 -21.60 4.14
N ALA A 213 4.05 -20.68 4.74
CA ALA A 213 2.59 -20.72 4.81
C ALA A 213 2.07 -19.32 5.12
N THR A 214 0.91 -18.95 4.57
CA THR A 214 0.30 -17.63 4.81
C THR A 214 0.02 -17.39 6.28
N ARG A 215 0.57 -16.29 6.80
CA ARG A 215 0.38 -15.76 8.15
C ARG A 215 0.16 -14.26 8.03
N ARG A 216 -0.58 -13.69 8.98
CA ARG A 216 -0.94 -12.26 8.99
C ARG A 216 -0.52 -11.71 10.34
N VAL A 217 0.79 -11.55 10.50
CA VAL A 217 1.42 -11.17 11.76
C VAL A 217 2.13 -9.85 11.56
N TRP A 218 1.91 -8.93 12.47
CA TRP A 218 2.75 -7.75 12.64
C TRP A 218 3.01 -7.58 14.14
N PHE A 219 4.24 -7.27 14.52
CA PHE A 219 4.57 -6.98 15.91
C PHE A 219 5.15 -5.58 16.03
N ALA A 220 4.87 -4.93 17.16
CA ALA A 220 5.54 -3.71 17.60
C ALA A 220 6.05 -3.93 19.02
N ASP A 221 7.36 -3.78 19.21
CA ASP A 221 8.03 -3.93 20.49
C ASP A 221 8.43 -2.57 21.02
N LEU A 222 7.61 -2.02 21.92
CA LEU A 222 7.89 -0.72 22.52
C LEU A 222 9.12 -0.77 23.43
N SER A 223 9.76 -1.92 23.67
CA SER A 223 11.02 -1.99 24.41
C SER A 223 12.27 -2.09 23.53
N ALA A 224 12.09 -2.14 22.21
CA ALA A 224 13.15 -1.95 21.23
C ALA A 224 13.30 -0.46 20.88
N GLY A 225 14.50 -0.07 20.46
CA GLY A 225 14.81 1.32 20.09
C GLY A 225 15.65 2.06 21.15
N PRO A 226 15.60 3.40 21.17
CA PRO A 226 14.87 4.27 20.24
C PRO A 226 15.32 4.06 18.79
N ASP A 227 14.38 4.19 17.84
CA ASP A 227 14.59 4.03 16.41
C ASP A 227 14.59 5.38 15.70
N ALA A 228 15.09 5.40 14.46
CA ALA A 228 15.12 6.61 13.67
C ALA A 228 13.71 7.03 13.25
N ASN A 229 12.91 6.08 12.77
CA ASN A 229 11.77 6.31 11.92
C ASN A 229 10.67 7.10 12.64
N MET A 230 10.32 6.72 13.86
CA MET A 230 9.38 7.47 14.69
C MET A 230 9.98 8.70 15.39
N THR A 231 11.28 8.97 15.21
CA THR A 231 12.00 10.05 15.89
C THR A 231 11.80 9.99 17.41
N ASN A 232 11.66 8.79 17.96
CA ASN A 232 11.30 8.59 19.36
C ASN A 232 12.50 8.72 20.33
N TYR A 233 13.68 9.01 19.77
CA TYR A 233 14.91 9.36 20.49
C TYR A 233 14.98 10.84 20.92
N LEU A 234 14.22 11.74 20.29
CA LEU A 234 14.19 13.18 20.63
C LEU A 234 13.12 13.47 21.70
N VAL A 235 13.48 13.36 22.98
CA VAL A 235 12.52 13.64 24.07
C VAL A 235 12.53 15.10 24.55
N ASP A 236 13.49 15.90 24.08
CA ASP A 236 13.59 17.32 24.42
C ASP A 236 12.88 18.26 23.45
N GLU A 237 12.49 17.78 22.29
CA GLU A 237 11.87 18.56 21.23
C GLU A 237 10.44 18.04 21.01
N GLN A 238 9.52 18.93 20.66
CA GLN A 238 8.11 18.55 20.40
C GLN A 238 7.81 18.50 18.92
N ASP A 239 8.28 19.49 18.17
CA ASP A 239 8.20 19.65 16.71
C ASP A 239 9.51 19.15 16.11
N VAL A 240 9.48 18.01 15.41
CA VAL A 240 10.68 17.35 14.87
C VAL A 240 10.76 17.38 13.35
N ASP A 241 9.71 17.85 12.66
CA ASP A 241 9.72 18.10 11.22
C ASP A 241 9.88 19.59 10.86
N GLY A 242 9.77 20.50 11.83
CA GLY A 242 10.03 21.92 11.71
C GLY A 242 8.84 22.73 11.18
N ASP A 243 7.63 22.17 11.21
CA ASP A 243 6.42 22.84 10.72
C ASP A 243 5.80 23.82 11.73
N GLY A 244 6.30 23.84 12.97
CA GLY A 244 5.85 24.70 14.06
C GLY A 244 4.79 24.08 14.98
N GLU A 245 4.34 22.85 14.70
CA GLU A 245 3.35 22.11 15.47
C GLU A 245 3.98 20.87 16.16
N PRO A 246 3.49 20.45 17.34
CA PRO A 246 4.01 19.25 18.00
C PRO A 246 3.70 17.93 17.28
N ASP A 247 4.71 17.07 17.17
CA ASP A 247 4.59 15.73 16.61
C ASP A 247 4.24 14.66 17.65
N TYR A 248 3.16 13.93 17.39
CA TYR A 248 2.69 12.85 18.25
C TYR A 248 3.50 11.58 18.06
N ARG A 249 4.54 11.44 18.87
CA ARG A 249 5.45 10.29 18.85
C ARG A 249 5.18 9.32 19.98
N LEU A 250 5.47 8.04 19.72
CA LEU A 250 5.38 6.98 20.71
C LEU A 250 6.79 6.58 21.16
N PRO A 251 7.15 6.87 22.42
CA PRO A 251 8.48 6.56 22.90
C PRO A 251 8.62 5.09 23.27
N THR A 252 9.84 4.69 23.58
CA THR A 252 10.12 3.40 24.18
C THR A 252 9.45 3.24 25.55
N SER A 253 9.28 2.01 26.00
CA SER A 253 8.43 1.63 27.14
C SER A 253 8.88 2.25 28.46
N TRP A 254 10.16 2.59 28.58
CA TRP A 254 10.69 3.22 29.79
C TRP A 254 10.31 4.70 29.91
N GLU A 255 10.01 5.39 28.81
CA GLU A 255 9.55 6.78 28.80
C GLU A 255 8.09 6.95 29.22
N TYR A 256 7.34 5.86 29.35
CA TYR A 256 6.01 5.84 30.01
C TYR A 256 6.16 5.83 31.54
N ALA A 257 6.80 6.87 32.07
CA ALA A 257 7.17 7.00 33.48
C ALA A 257 6.80 8.37 34.05
N ASP A 258 6.78 8.48 35.37
CA ASP A 258 6.65 9.78 36.03
C ASP A 258 7.87 10.65 35.69
N GLY A 259 7.66 11.71 34.91
CA GLY A 259 8.72 12.59 34.43
C GLY A 259 9.37 12.18 33.10
N GLY A 260 8.87 11.11 32.44
CA GLY A 260 9.27 10.77 31.08
C GLY A 260 8.48 11.55 30.02
N PHE A 261 8.79 11.27 28.75
CA PHE A 261 8.16 11.91 27.59
C PHE A 261 6.64 11.72 27.57
N ARG A 262 6.14 10.55 28.01
CA ARG A 262 4.71 10.23 28.07
C ARG A 262 4.27 9.88 29.48
N ALA A 263 3.12 10.37 29.87
CA ALA A 263 2.51 9.96 31.14
C ALA A 263 2.16 8.45 31.10
N PRO A 264 2.36 7.69 32.20
CA PRO A 264 2.05 6.26 32.24
C PRO A 264 0.62 5.91 31.82
N GLY A 265 -0.35 6.78 32.14
CA GLY A 265 -1.76 6.60 31.80
C GLY A 265 -2.08 6.72 30.30
N ALA A 266 -1.17 7.22 29.48
CA ALA A 266 -1.37 7.37 28.03
C ALA A 266 -1.16 6.06 27.26
N LEU A 267 -0.42 5.10 27.83
CA LEU A 267 0.01 3.87 27.16
C LEU A 267 -1.14 3.10 26.48
N ALA A 268 -2.27 2.91 27.16
CA ALA A 268 -3.39 2.17 26.58
C ALA A 268 -3.99 2.86 25.34
N GLY A 269 -4.02 4.20 25.32
CA GLY A 269 -4.48 4.97 24.17
C GLY A 269 -3.49 4.92 23.01
N ASP A 270 -2.19 4.96 23.30
CA ASP A 270 -1.13 4.91 22.30
C ASP A 270 -1.06 3.55 21.60
N LEU A 271 -1.17 2.48 22.38
CA LEU A 271 -1.26 1.12 21.83
C LEU A 271 -2.52 0.96 20.96
N ALA A 272 -3.63 1.63 21.30
CA ALA A 272 -4.83 1.65 20.48
C ALA A 272 -4.63 2.41 19.17
N ARG A 273 -3.87 3.53 19.19
CA ARG A 273 -3.50 4.27 17.97
C ARG A 273 -2.65 3.42 17.03
N LEU A 274 -1.62 2.74 17.54
CA LEU A 274 -0.83 1.78 16.75
C LEU A 274 -1.70 0.69 16.14
N THR A 275 -2.64 0.15 16.93
CA THR A 275 -3.50 -0.92 16.42
C THR A 275 -4.47 -0.41 15.37
N ARG A 276 -5.13 0.73 15.58
CA ARG A 276 -6.12 1.28 14.65
C ARG A 276 -5.45 1.81 13.39
N TYR A 277 -4.67 2.87 13.54
CA TYR A 277 -4.18 3.63 12.40
C TYR A 277 -3.12 2.82 11.67
N VAL A 278 -2.10 2.30 12.35
CA VAL A 278 -1.02 1.58 11.67
C VAL A 278 -1.45 0.17 11.25
N ALA A 279 -1.75 -0.70 12.21
CA ALA A 279 -1.94 -2.11 11.88
C ALA A 279 -3.22 -2.39 11.06
N LEU A 280 -4.30 -1.63 11.24
CA LEU A 280 -5.54 -1.86 10.48
C LEU A 280 -5.64 -0.95 9.25
N ASP A 281 -5.59 0.36 9.46
CA ASP A 281 -5.92 1.32 8.40
C ASP A 281 -4.79 1.44 7.36
N LEU A 282 -3.53 1.23 7.77
CA LEU A 282 -2.35 1.33 6.89
C LEU A 282 -1.75 -0.01 6.45
N LEU A 283 -2.02 -1.11 7.16
CA LEU A 283 -1.53 -2.44 6.79
C LEU A 283 -2.66 -3.39 6.37
N MET A 284 -3.53 -3.80 7.30
CA MET A 284 -4.36 -5.00 7.08
C MET A 284 -5.61 -4.80 6.21
N THR A 285 -6.16 -3.59 6.17
CA THR A 285 -7.48 -3.27 5.58
C THR A 285 -7.48 -1.88 4.95
N THR A 286 -6.45 -1.60 4.15
CA THR A 286 -6.21 -0.27 3.57
C THR A 286 -7.30 0.16 2.59
N SER A 287 -7.23 1.44 2.22
CA SER A 287 -7.86 1.99 1.01
C SER A 287 -6.85 1.98 -0.14
N PRO A 288 -7.25 1.86 -1.42
CA PRO A 288 -6.32 2.06 -2.52
C PRO A 288 -6.08 3.54 -2.82
N ILE A 289 -4.88 3.88 -3.32
CA ILE A 289 -4.60 5.23 -3.85
C ILE A 289 -5.47 5.48 -5.08
N TYR A 290 -5.23 4.69 -6.13
CA TYR A 290 -5.86 4.83 -7.44
C TYR A 290 -6.91 3.74 -7.71
N PRO A 291 -7.80 3.96 -8.71
CA PRO A 291 -8.70 2.90 -9.17
C PRO A 291 -7.92 1.67 -9.65
N VAL A 292 -8.20 0.51 -9.05
CA VAL A 292 -7.42 -0.72 -9.28
C VAL A 292 -7.75 -1.41 -10.61
N GLU A 293 -8.83 -1.00 -11.26
CA GLU A 293 -9.28 -1.54 -12.54
C GLU A 293 -8.41 -1.12 -13.74
N LEU A 294 -7.50 -0.15 -13.55
CA LEU A 294 -6.67 0.50 -14.59
C LEU A 294 -7.53 1.19 -15.69
N PRO A 295 -7.06 2.29 -16.30
CA PRO A 295 -7.90 3.39 -16.84
C PRO A 295 -8.96 3.08 -17.92
N ALA A 296 -9.08 1.85 -18.42
CA ALA A 296 -10.11 1.49 -19.39
C ALA A 296 -10.69 0.08 -19.25
N ARG A 297 -10.02 -0.85 -18.56
CA ARG A 297 -10.45 -2.25 -18.39
C ARG A 297 -9.50 -2.96 -17.43
N LEU A 298 -10.02 -3.96 -16.73
CA LEU A 298 -9.21 -4.93 -15.99
C LEU A 298 -8.35 -5.73 -17.00
N PRO A 299 -7.04 -5.45 -17.12
CA PRO A 299 -6.21 -6.05 -18.16
C PRO A 299 -5.87 -7.50 -17.79
N LYS A 300 -5.57 -8.33 -18.80
CA LYS A 300 -4.95 -9.66 -18.61
C LYS A 300 -3.45 -9.62 -18.87
N SER A 301 -2.96 -8.67 -19.66
CA SER A 301 -1.53 -8.41 -19.81
C SER A 301 -1.18 -6.95 -19.63
N ILE A 302 -0.09 -6.70 -18.92
CA ILE A 302 0.43 -5.37 -18.63
C ILE A 302 1.87 -5.35 -19.10
N ASN A 303 2.21 -4.46 -20.03
CA ASN A 303 3.59 -4.16 -20.36
C ASN A 303 4.07 -3.00 -19.49
N LEU A 304 5.21 -3.17 -18.85
CA LEU A 304 5.95 -2.12 -18.15
C LEU A 304 6.84 -1.43 -19.20
N ASP A 305 6.36 -0.31 -19.73
CA ASP A 305 7.00 0.43 -20.83
C ASP A 305 8.00 1.45 -20.26
N SER A 306 9.26 1.05 -20.16
CA SER A 306 10.34 1.81 -19.51
C SER A 306 11.01 2.80 -20.48
N ASN A 307 10.79 4.08 -20.23
CA ASN A 307 11.17 5.18 -21.10
C ASN A 307 12.26 6.04 -20.44
N THR A 308 13.51 5.85 -20.83
CA THR A 308 14.66 6.49 -20.17
C THR A 308 15.11 7.74 -20.91
N TYR A 309 14.95 8.91 -20.27
CA TYR A 309 15.49 10.17 -20.75
C TYR A 309 16.97 10.31 -20.37
N GLU A 310 17.85 10.13 -21.37
CA GLU A 310 19.31 10.13 -21.18
C GLU A 310 19.89 11.55 -21.09
N GLY A 311 19.89 12.08 -19.87
CA GLY A 311 20.39 13.41 -19.51
C GLY A 311 21.74 13.43 -18.78
N TRP A 312 22.34 12.29 -18.46
CA TRP A 312 23.64 12.15 -17.77
C TRP A 312 24.71 11.64 -18.75
N PRO A 313 25.56 12.52 -19.33
CA PRO A 313 26.58 12.16 -20.31
C PRO A 313 27.52 11.05 -19.85
N GLY A 314 27.59 9.98 -20.65
CA GLY A 314 28.49 8.86 -20.42
C GLY A 314 27.99 7.85 -19.39
N VAL A 315 26.78 8.03 -18.88
CA VAL A 315 26.02 7.01 -18.14
C VAL A 315 24.97 6.43 -19.07
N ASP A 316 24.69 5.15 -18.87
CA ASP A 316 23.61 4.41 -19.50
C ASP A 316 22.60 4.11 -18.39
N GLY A 317 21.44 4.78 -18.42
CA GLY A 317 20.42 4.67 -17.39
C GLY A 317 19.87 3.26 -17.24
N SER A 318 19.76 2.53 -18.35
CA SER A 318 19.28 1.13 -18.36
C SER A 318 20.15 0.20 -17.51
N SER A 319 21.43 0.55 -17.29
CA SER A 319 22.33 -0.24 -16.42
C SER A 319 21.97 -0.20 -14.93
N TYR A 320 21.04 0.68 -14.54
CA TYR A 320 20.46 0.75 -13.19
C TYR A 320 19.04 0.18 -13.13
N ILE A 321 18.67 -0.65 -14.11
CA ILE A 321 17.41 -1.38 -14.13
C ILE A 321 17.75 -2.86 -14.23
N THR A 322 17.07 -3.66 -13.41
CA THR A 322 17.11 -5.11 -13.41
C THR A 322 15.72 -5.62 -13.80
N PRO A 323 15.41 -5.75 -15.11
CA PRO A 323 14.05 -6.00 -15.59
C PRO A 323 13.44 -7.30 -15.09
N GLU A 324 14.25 -8.36 -14.96
CA GLU A 324 13.76 -9.67 -14.48
C GLU A 324 13.20 -9.54 -13.05
N LEU A 325 13.92 -8.83 -12.16
CA LEU A 325 13.46 -8.60 -10.79
C LEU A 325 12.19 -7.74 -10.76
N LEU A 326 12.16 -6.64 -11.52
CA LEU A 326 10.98 -5.78 -11.62
C LEU A 326 9.72 -6.58 -12.02
N VAL A 327 9.84 -7.44 -13.04
CA VAL A 327 8.72 -8.27 -13.50
C VAL A 327 8.35 -9.34 -12.47
N ASP A 328 9.33 -9.98 -11.83
CA ASP A 328 9.10 -11.04 -10.84
C ASP A 328 8.35 -10.48 -9.62
N GLU A 329 8.82 -9.40 -9.01
CA GLU A 329 8.20 -8.78 -7.82
C GLU A 329 6.77 -8.28 -8.10
N LEU A 330 6.57 -7.58 -9.23
CA LEU A 330 5.25 -7.09 -9.61
C LEU A 330 4.29 -8.24 -9.98
N SER A 331 4.81 -9.36 -10.47
CA SER A 331 4.03 -10.57 -10.74
C SER A 331 3.51 -11.22 -9.46
N GLU A 332 4.12 -11.00 -8.32
CA GLU A 332 3.61 -11.49 -7.06
C GLU A 332 2.33 -10.77 -6.63
N LEU A 333 2.32 -9.44 -6.75
CA LEU A 333 1.18 -8.58 -6.46
C LEU A 333 0.07 -8.76 -7.51
N ARG A 334 0.44 -8.87 -8.79
CA ARG A 334 -0.47 -8.99 -9.94
C ARG A 334 -0.43 -10.39 -10.55
N TRP A 335 -0.44 -11.42 -9.73
CA TRP A 335 -0.30 -12.84 -10.10
C TRP A 335 -1.32 -13.42 -11.11
N ARG A 336 -2.40 -12.69 -11.41
CA ARG A 336 -3.39 -13.04 -12.45
C ARG A 336 -3.10 -12.37 -13.79
N ASN A 337 -2.26 -11.34 -13.80
CA ASN A 337 -1.80 -10.64 -14.99
C ASN A 337 -0.58 -11.35 -15.58
N ARG A 338 -0.43 -11.31 -16.91
CA ARG A 338 0.85 -11.54 -17.57
C ARG A 338 1.59 -10.21 -17.62
N LEU A 339 2.72 -10.12 -16.94
CA LEU A 339 3.59 -8.95 -17.04
C LEU A 339 4.69 -9.21 -18.06
N ASP A 340 4.98 -8.20 -18.86
CA ASP A 340 6.17 -8.06 -19.68
C ASP A 340 6.81 -6.69 -19.43
N PHE A 341 8.03 -6.56 -19.92
CA PHE A 341 8.83 -5.35 -19.82
C PHE A 341 9.52 -5.13 -21.15
N ASP A 342 9.53 -3.88 -21.58
CA ASP A 342 10.44 -3.38 -22.59
C ASP A 342 10.97 -2.00 -22.18
N GLU A 343 12.02 -1.60 -22.88
CA GLU A 343 12.68 -0.34 -22.61
C GLU A 343 13.10 0.35 -23.88
N GLN A 344 13.13 1.68 -23.82
CA GLN A 344 13.69 2.51 -24.85
C GLN A 344 14.37 3.77 -24.29
N ASP A 345 15.41 4.18 -25.00
CA ASP A 345 16.09 5.44 -24.73
C ASP A 345 15.43 6.59 -25.48
N LEU A 346 15.19 7.67 -24.75
CA LEU A 346 14.61 8.90 -25.24
C LEU A 346 15.60 10.04 -25.12
N ALA A 347 15.57 10.93 -26.10
CA ALA A 347 16.39 12.13 -26.05
C ALA A 347 15.91 13.08 -24.94
N PHE A 348 16.79 13.45 -24.03
CA PHE A 348 16.54 14.53 -23.07
C PHE A 348 16.67 15.91 -23.76
N ASP A 349 15.68 16.21 -24.62
CA ASP A 349 15.67 17.37 -25.49
C ASP A 349 15.48 18.70 -24.75
N ALA A 350 15.52 19.81 -25.49
CA ALA A 350 15.43 21.14 -24.91
C ALA A 350 14.08 21.42 -24.24
N GLN A 351 12.97 20.89 -24.77
CA GLN A 351 11.63 21.09 -24.22
C GLN A 351 11.44 20.22 -22.97
N ASN A 352 11.84 18.95 -23.00
CA ASN A 352 11.77 18.07 -21.83
C ASN A 352 12.63 18.61 -20.69
N ARG A 353 13.84 19.07 -21.00
CA ARG A 353 14.71 19.74 -20.02
C ARG A 353 14.08 20.99 -19.44
N ALA A 354 13.37 21.79 -20.24
CA ALA A 354 12.64 22.95 -19.76
C ALA A 354 11.49 22.56 -18.83
N CYS A 355 10.74 21.49 -19.12
CA CYS A 355 9.69 20.95 -18.26
C CYS A 355 10.25 20.42 -16.93
N TYR A 356 11.30 19.62 -16.99
CA TYR A 356 11.99 19.09 -15.81
C TYR A 356 12.54 20.20 -14.92
N THR A 357 13.24 21.17 -15.51
CA THR A 357 13.78 22.33 -14.78
C THR A 357 12.66 23.24 -14.27
N GLY A 358 11.59 23.40 -15.06
CA GLY A 358 10.40 24.15 -14.72
C GLY A 358 9.71 23.62 -13.47
N GLN A 359 9.58 22.29 -13.37
CA GLN A 359 8.95 21.63 -12.22
C GLN A 359 9.78 21.76 -10.95
N TYR A 360 11.07 21.42 -11.00
CA TYR A 360 11.86 21.19 -9.79
C TYR A 360 12.88 22.27 -9.46
N VAL A 361 13.15 23.21 -10.36
CA VAL A 361 14.20 24.23 -10.17
C VAL A 361 13.62 25.64 -10.18
N THR A 362 12.85 25.98 -11.21
CA THR A 362 12.40 27.36 -11.42
C THR A 362 10.96 27.60 -10.99
N GLY A 363 10.13 26.57 -10.85
CA GLY A 363 8.70 26.71 -10.61
C GLY A 363 7.97 27.37 -11.79
N GLU A 364 8.51 27.26 -13.00
CA GLU A 364 7.96 27.86 -14.21
C GLU A 364 7.21 26.82 -15.05
N PRO A 365 6.03 27.15 -15.61
CA PRO A 365 5.32 26.24 -16.51
C PRO A 365 6.06 26.12 -17.84
N CYS A 366 6.24 24.91 -18.36
CA CYS A 366 6.84 24.68 -19.68
C CYS A 366 5.83 24.70 -20.83
N TYR A 367 4.54 24.62 -20.49
CA TYR A 367 3.41 24.81 -21.40
C TYR A 367 2.56 26.00 -20.93
N PRO A 368 2.95 27.25 -21.25
CA PRO A 368 2.32 28.45 -20.68
C PRO A 368 0.87 28.66 -21.10
N ASP A 369 0.42 27.99 -22.17
CA ASP A 369 -0.96 28.04 -22.65
C ASP A 369 -1.89 27.05 -21.91
N GLN A 370 -1.34 26.12 -21.11
CA GLN A 370 -2.11 25.19 -20.30
C GLN A 370 -2.49 25.80 -18.95
N THR A 371 -3.58 25.32 -18.35
CA THR A 371 -4.07 25.83 -17.06
C THR A 371 -3.54 25.07 -15.84
N LEU A 372 -2.78 23.99 -16.06
CA LEU A 372 -2.20 23.18 -14.98
C LEU A 372 -0.97 23.88 -14.36
N PRO A 373 -0.68 23.63 -13.08
CA PRO A 373 0.46 24.23 -12.38
C PRO A 373 1.81 23.69 -12.90
N PRO A 374 2.93 24.34 -12.54
CA PRO A 374 4.29 23.85 -12.88
C PRO A 374 4.61 22.43 -12.39
N SER A 375 3.94 21.92 -11.36
CA SER A 375 4.05 20.52 -10.93
C SER A 375 3.50 19.52 -11.96
N ALA A 376 2.64 19.95 -12.89
CA ALA A 376 2.17 19.09 -13.98
C ALA A 376 3.07 19.12 -15.22
N ASN A 377 4.26 19.74 -15.16
CA ASN A 377 5.10 19.94 -16.34
C ASN A 377 5.55 18.62 -16.96
N LEU A 378 5.96 17.64 -16.15
CA LEU A 378 6.33 16.31 -16.65
C LEU A 378 5.11 15.59 -17.25
N TYR A 379 3.96 15.63 -16.58
CA TYR A 379 2.70 15.07 -17.09
C TYR A 379 2.36 15.63 -18.47
N LEU A 380 2.37 16.95 -18.62
CA LEU A 380 2.02 17.62 -19.88
C LEU A 380 2.99 17.27 -21.02
N TYR A 381 4.29 17.20 -20.72
CA TYR A 381 5.27 16.82 -21.74
C TYR A 381 5.05 15.39 -22.22
N ASN A 382 4.90 14.44 -21.30
CA ASN A 382 4.71 13.04 -21.66
C ASN A 382 3.34 12.80 -22.29
N LEU A 383 2.30 13.53 -21.90
CA LEU A 383 0.99 13.51 -22.56
C LEU A 383 1.07 13.94 -24.04
N GLU A 384 1.79 15.02 -24.36
CA GLU A 384 1.97 15.45 -25.76
C GLU A 384 2.75 14.42 -26.59
N ASN A 385 3.52 13.58 -25.93
CA ASN A 385 4.45 12.64 -26.54
C ASN A 385 4.07 11.17 -26.41
N LEU A 386 2.94 10.84 -25.78
CA LEU A 386 2.58 9.49 -25.36
C LEU A 386 2.53 8.49 -26.52
N GLU A 387 2.11 8.93 -27.72
CA GLU A 387 2.08 8.07 -28.92
C GLU A 387 3.46 7.52 -29.29
N ARG A 388 4.55 8.21 -28.95
CA ARG A 388 5.92 7.72 -29.23
C ARG A 388 6.39 6.64 -28.26
N THR A 389 5.77 6.57 -27.08
CA THR A 389 6.14 5.60 -26.05
C THR A 389 5.28 4.35 -26.12
N GLN A 390 4.02 4.50 -26.52
CA GLN A 390 3.12 3.38 -26.80
C GLN A 390 3.44 2.68 -28.13
N ASP A 391 4.50 1.88 -28.15
CA ASP A 391 5.04 1.25 -29.36
C ASP A 391 4.56 -0.20 -29.57
N ASP A 392 3.79 -0.72 -28.62
CA ASP A 392 3.40 -2.12 -28.55
C ASP A 392 2.27 -2.47 -29.54
N ALA A 393 1.73 -1.47 -30.25
CA ALA A 393 0.70 -1.60 -31.29
C ALA A 393 -0.55 -2.40 -30.85
N GLY A 394 -0.90 -2.33 -29.55
CA GLY A 394 -2.02 -3.06 -28.96
C GLY A 394 -1.78 -4.55 -28.78
N ARG A 395 -0.51 -4.99 -28.67
CA ARG A 395 -0.14 -6.38 -28.34
C ARG A 395 -0.55 -6.78 -26.92
N VAL A 396 -0.58 -5.83 -25.99
CA VAL A 396 -0.95 -6.03 -24.60
C VAL A 396 -2.26 -5.34 -24.24
N ASP A 397 -2.78 -5.64 -23.05
CA ASP A 397 -4.05 -5.09 -22.64
C ASP A 397 -3.95 -3.65 -22.10
N TYR A 398 -2.82 -3.36 -21.48
CA TYR A 398 -2.44 -2.08 -20.91
C TYR A 398 -0.92 -1.92 -21.01
N GLU A 399 -0.46 -0.77 -21.51
CA GLU A 399 0.93 -0.35 -21.49
C GLU A 399 1.03 0.69 -20.37
N MET A 400 1.80 0.39 -19.33
CA MET A 400 2.04 1.29 -18.21
C MET A 400 3.26 2.14 -18.54
N PRO A 401 3.13 3.47 -18.71
CA PRO A 401 4.28 4.31 -19.05
C PRO A 401 5.12 4.61 -17.80
N LEU A 402 6.37 4.14 -17.80
CA LEU A 402 7.38 4.42 -16.77
C LEU A 402 8.40 5.40 -17.36
N PHE A 403 8.55 6.59 -16.81
CA PHE A 403 9.47 7.61 -17.31
C PHE A 403 10.65 7.81 -16.35
N ASN A 404 11.84 7.40 -16.80
CA ASN A 404 13.07 7.53 -16.03
C ASN A 404 13.82 8.81 -16.44
N TYR A 405 14.13 9.67 -15.48
CA TYR A 405 14.90 10.89 -15.68
C TYR A 405 16.32 10.69 -15.13
N VAL A 406 17.26 10.35 -16.02
CA VAL A 406 18.66 10.11 -15.67
C VAL A 406 19.45 11.38 -15.97
N THR A 407 19.77 12.19 -14.96
CA THR A 407 20.27 13.56 -15.18
C THR A 407 21.56 13.87 -14.43
N GLU A 408 22.38 14.80 -14.96
CA GLU A 408 23.57 15.33 -14.26
C GLU A 408 23.22 16.21 -13.06
N ALA A 409 22.00 16.77 -13.05
CA ALA A 409 21.63 17.79 -12.09
C ALA A 409 21.41 17.15 -10.73
N ASN A 410 22.08 17.69 -9.71
CA ASN A 410 21.73 17.48 -8.32
C ASN A 410 20.39 18.17 -8.06
N LEU A 411 19.31 17.53 -8.52
CA LEU A 411 17.99 17.87 -8.04
C LEU A 411 17.78 17.12 -6.73
N SER A 412 17.14 17.85 -5.83
CA SER A 412 16.89 17.55 -4.44
C SER A 412 16.34 16.14 -4.21
N GLY A 413 17.21 15.13 -4.10
CA GLY A 413 16.91 13.82 -3.51
C GLY A 413 15.79 12.97 -4.11
N LEU A 414 15.03 13.41 -5.12
CA LEU A 414 13.87 12.67 -5.64
C LEU A 414 14.29 11.28 -6.13
N LEU A 415 13.50 10.28 -5.76
CA LEU A 415 13.62 8.89 -6.21
C LEU A 415 12.52 8.58 -7.21
N GLY A 416 11.24 8.76 -6.86
CA GLY A 416 10.11 8.45 -7.73
C GLY A 416 8.78 9.04 -7.28
N TYR A 417 7.76 8.90 -8.13
CA TYR A 417 6.35 9.00 -7.75
C TYR A 417 5.47 8.35 -8.83
N ALA A 418 4.31 7.82 -8.43
CA ALA A 418 3.19 7.59 -9.33
C ALA A 418 2.31 8.85 -9.41
N ASP A 419 1.89 9.19 -10.63
CA ASP A 419 1.11 10.39 -10.92
C ASP A 419 -0.32 10.04 -11.31
N ASP A 420 -1.22 11.00 -11.13
CA ASP A 420 -2.59 10.93 -11.62
C ASP A 420 -2.76 11.74 -12.92
N ASN A 421 -3.94 11.72 -13.52
CA ASN A 421 -4.20 12.38 -14.79
C ASN A 421 -4.44 13.89 -14.69
N TRP A 422 -4.34 14.48 -13.50
CA TRP A 422 -4.57 15.87 -13.17
C TRP A 422 -6.02 16.33 -13.38
N VAL A 423 -6.96 15.39 -13.52
CA VAL A 423 -8.37 15.68 -13.85
C VAL A 423 -9.33 15.07 -12.86
N ASP A 424 -9.17 13.79 -12.55
CA ASP A 424 -10.09 13.06 -11.68
C ASP A 424 -9.40 12.12 -10.69
N GLY A 425 -8.06 12.07 -10.66
CA GLY A 425 -7.33 11.16 -9.77
C GLY A 425 -7.17 9.74 -10.35
N THR A 426 -7.41 9.53 -11.64
CA THR A 426 -7.05 8.26 -12.30
C THR A 426 -5.55 8.21 -12.52
N ALA A 427 -4.90 7.10 -12.15
CA ALA A 427 -3.46 6.88 -12.39
C ALA A 427 -3.08 7.14 -13.86
N SER A 428 -1.96 7.83 -14.08
CA SER A 428 -1.45 8.19 -15.41
C SER A 428 -0.11 7.54 -15.70
N TYR A 429 0.97 8.02 -15.08
CA TYR A 429 2.35 7.69 -15.37
C TYR A 429 3.13 7.42 -14.09
N VAL A 430 4.20 6.64 -14.22
CA VAL A 430 5.18 6.42 -13.15
C VAL A 430 6.46 7.17 -13.49
N TYR A 431 7.03 7.86 -12.52
CA TYR A 431 8.29 8.59 -12.68
C TYR A 431 9.36 8.04 -11.76
N SER A 432 10.58 7.94 -12.28
CA SER A 432 11.76 7.57 -11.48
C SER A 432 12.94 8.47 -11.85
N PHE A 433 13.80 8.77 -10.89
CA PHE A 433 14.86 9.76 -10.99
C PHE A 433 16.19 9.15 -10.61
N LEU A 434 17.21 9.37 -11.44
CA LEU A 434 18.57 8.94 -11.16
C LEU A 434 19.55 10.08 -11.41
N ASN A 435 20.46 10.28 -10.46
CA ASN A 435 21.54 11.23 -10.57
C ASN A 435 22.74 10.76 -9.70
N PRO A 436 23.91 11.42 -9.77
CA PRO A 436 25.08 11.00 -9.00
C PRO A 436 24.86 10.92 -7.47
N GLN A 437 23.98 11.74 -6.88
CA GLN A 437 23.69 11.72 -5.45
C GLN A 437 22.84 10.52 -5.06
N VAL A 438 21.85 10.16 -5.88
CA VAL A 438 21.00 8.98 -5.68
C VAL A 438 21.85 7.70 -5.71
N VAL A 439 22.72 7.56 -6.71
CA VAL A 439 23.66 6.42 -6.80
C VAL A 439 24.62 6.40 -5.60
N ALA A 440 25.14 7.55 -5.20
CA ALA A 440 26.02 7.64 -4.03
C ALA A 440 25.32 7.32 -2.71
N ALA A 441 23.99 7.52 -2.63
CA ALA A 441 23.16 7.12 -1.52
C ALA A 441 22.84 5.60 -1.53
N GLY A 442 23.13 4.90 -2.63
CA GLY A 442 22.96 3.44 -2.74
C GLY A 442 21.64 3.02 -3.40
N TYR A 443 21.00 3.89 -4.17
CA TYR A 443 19.75 3.56 -4.88
C TYR A 443 19.99 3.43 -6.39
N GLY A 444 19.35 2.43 -6.98
CA GLY A 444 19.12 2.30 -8.42
C GLY A 444 17.72 2.72 -8.85
N LEU A 445 17.31 2.28 -10.05
CA LEU A 445 15.95 2.51 -10.55
C LEU A 445 15.03 1.33 -10.28
N THR A 446 15.54 0.10 -10.12
CA THR A 446 14.68 -1.10 -10.05
C THR A 446 13.72 -1.06 -8.87
N THR A 447 14.26 -0.83 -7.66
CA THR A 447 13.46 -0.83 -6.42
C THR A 447 12.48 0.34 -6.39
N THR A 448 12.92 1.51 -6.83
CA THR A 448 12.07 2.69 -7.07
C THR A 448 10.93 2.36 -8.04
N GLN A 449 11.21 1.74 -9.20
CA GLN A 449 10.17 1.39 -10.16
C GLN A 449 9.17 0.39 -9.60
N ILE A 450 9.61 -0.64 -8.86
CA ILE A 450 8.68 -1.59 -8.21
C ILE A 450 7.77 -0.85 -7.23
N HIS A 451 8.33 0.05 -6.42
CA HIS A 451 7.60 0.87 -5.44
C HIS A 451 6.54 1.75 -6.12
N GLU A 452 6.95 2.55 -7.11
CA GLU A 452 6.03 3.47 -7.78
C GLU A 452 4.97 2.76 -8.63
N VAL A 453 5.34 1.65 -9.28
CA VAL A 453 4.35 0.81 -9.96
C VAL A 453 3.37 0.22 -8.93
N GLY A 454 3.83 -0.10 -7.71
CA GLY A 454 2.97 -0.47 -6.59
C GLY A 454 1.89 0.57 -6.31
N HIS A 455 2.26 1.86 -6.24
CA HIS A 455 1.30 2.96 -6.13
C HIS A 455 0.35 3.03 -7.31
N HIS A 456 0.86 2.94 -8.54
CA HIS A 456 0.05 2.93 -9.77
C HIS A 456 -0.98 1.79 -9.78
N LEU A 457 -0.65 0.66 -9.15
CA LEU A 457 -1.53 -0.50 -8.96
C LEU A 457 -2.46 -0.38 -7.74
N GLY A 458 -2.42 0.76 -7.04
CA GLY A 458 -3.33 1.16 -5.99
C GLY A 458 -2.82 0.96 -4.57
N MET A 459 -1.54 0.62 -4.35
CA MET A 459 -1.01 0.45 -2.99
C MET A 459 -0.67 1.80 -2.35
N HIS A 460 -0.86 1.90 -1.04
CA HIS A 460 -0.41 3.05 -0.22
C HIS A 460 0.94 2.74 0.42
N HIS A 461 1.64 3.78 0.88
CA HIS A 461 2.69 3.56 1.85
C HIS A 461 2.08 3.01 3.15
N PRO A 462 2.83 2.24 3.95
CA PRO A 462 2.34 1.78 5.24
C PRO A 462 2.35 2.89 6.32
N HIS A 463 2.63 4.15 5.97
CA HIS A 463 2.63 5.32 6.86
C HIS A 463 1.62 6.41 6.44
N ASP A 464 0.94 6.27 5.30
CA ASP A 464 -0.10 7.19 4.84
C ASP A 464 -1.35 6.50 4.29
N GLY A 465 -2.50 7.16 4.42
CA GLY A 465 -3.77 6.56 4.00
C GLY A 465 -4.99 7.22 4.61
N TRP A 466 -5.99 6.41 4.90
CA TRP A 466 -7.32 6.91 5.25
C TRP A 466 -7.96 6.10 6.37
N ASP A 467 -8.53 6.78 7.37
CA ASP A 467 -9.45 6.18 8.34
C ASP A 467 -10.89 6.57 8.03
N SER A 468 -11.63 5.63 7.44
CA SER A 468 -13.01 5.85 7.01
C SER A 468 -14.01 6.05 8.16
N GLU A 469 -13.72 5.56 9.37
CA GLU A 469 -14.65 5.71 10.50
C GLU A 469 -14.58 7.11 11.11
N SER A 470 -13.38 7.69 11.21
CA SER A 470 -13.22 9.08 11.67
C SER A 470 -13.28 10.11 10.54
N ALA A 471 -13.25 9.63 9.29
CA ALA A 471 -13.10 10.45 8.09
C ALA A 471 -11.85 11.34 8.15
N THR A 472 -10.71 10.72 8.45
CA THR A 472 -9.42 11.41 8.62
C THR A 472 -8.37 10.84 7.70
N GLU A 473 -7.63 11.73 7.04
CA GLU A 473 -6.42 11.40 6.30
C GLU A 473 -5.29 11.14 7.29
N ILE A 474 -4.57 10.06 7.06
CA ILE A 474 -3.42 9.67 7.87
C ILE A 474 -2.19 10.05 7.04
N VAL A 475 -1.42 10.99 7.56
CA VAL A 475 -0.10 11.38 7.05
C VAL A 475 0.84 11.44 8.25
N PRO A 476 2.13 11.13 8.09
CA PRO A 476 3.01 10.92 9.23
C PRO A 476 3.60 12.24 9.77
N THR A 477 2.73 13.20 10.06
CA THR A 477 3.02 14.52 10.66
C THR A 477 2.06 14.81 11.82
N GLY A 478 2.42 15.73 12.71
CA GLY A 478 1.54 16.23 13.77
C GLY A 478 0.90 15.11 14.60
N ASP A 479 -0.44 15.09 14.68
CA ASP A 479 -1.20 14.11 15.49
C ASP A 479 -1.02 12.64 15.05
N HIS A 480 -0.47 12.39 13.86
CA HIS A 480 -0.26 11.06 13.28
C HIS A 480 1.22 10.74 13.02
N TYR A 481 2.18 11.51 13.53
CA TYR A 481 3.61 11.26 13.31
C TYR A 481 4.06 9.83 13.64
N PHE A 482 3.44 9.19 14.64
CA PHE A 482 3.69 7.79 14.97
C PHE A 482 3.39 6.79 13.83
N ALA A 483 2.69 7.21 12.77
CA ALA A 483 2.35 6.36 11.62
C ALA A 483 3.59 5.87 10.85
N TRP A 484 4.72 6.59 10.95
CA TRP A 484 6.00 6.15 10.39
C TRP A 484 6.34 4.69 10.71
N VAL A 485 6.00 4.19 11.92
CA VAL A 485 6.27 2.80 12.33
C VAL A 485 5.64 1.73 11.42
N GLY A 486 4.68 2.08 10.56
CA GLY A 486 4.15 1.14 9.58
C GLY A 486 5.16 0.73 8.50
N ASP A 487 6.14 1.59 8.19
CA ASP A 487 7.28 1.25 7.32
C ASP A 487 8.09 0.08 7.85
N GLU A 488 7.97 -0.24 9.13
CA GLU A 488 8.58 -1.41 9.74
C GLU A 488 7.70 -2.65 9.48
N SER A 489 7.55 -2.97 8.19
CA SER A 489 6.83 -4.11 7.64
C SER A 489 7.59 -4.68 6.42
N ASN A 490 7.31 -5.93 6.06
CA ASN A 490 7.92 -6.62 4.91
C ASN A 490 7.28 -6.18 3.59
N SER A 491 7.31 -4.88 3.31
CA SER A 491 6.64 -4.28 2.16
C SER A 491 7.61 -3.41 1.35
N MET A 492 7.59 -3.58 0.03
CA MET A 492 8.25 -2.68 -0.91
C MET A 492 7.68 -1.27 -0.83
N MET A 493 6.43 -1.10 -0.38
CA MET A 493 5.82 0.21 -0.18
C MET A 493 6.38 0.96 1.03
N SER A 494 7.30 0.37 1.78
CA SER A 494 7.97 1.01 2.90
C SER A 494 9.07 1.98 2.46
N TYR A 495 9.25 3.07 3.21
CA TYR A 495 10.44 3.92 3.10
C TYR A 495 11.66 3.38 3.87
N ILE A 496 11.55 2.21 4.51
CA ILE A 496 12.66 1.49 5.10
C ILE A 496 13.12 0.41 4.11
N ASP A 497 14.14 0.75 3.33
CA ASP A 497 14.63 -0.01 2.16
C ASP A 497 15.41 -1.28 2.54
N VAL A 498 14.73 -2.24 3.15
CA VAL A 498 15.34 -3.50 3.65
C VAL A 498 14.70 -4.77 3.04
N ASN A 499 13.82 -4.58 2.06
CA ASN A 499 13.00 -5.60 1.42
C ASN A 499 12.54 -5.14 0.03
N TRP A 500 12.36 -6.07 -0.91
CA TRP A 500 11.77 -5.78 -2.24
C TRP A 500 10.40 -6.42 -2.48
N ASP A 501 9.95 -7.29 -1.58
CA ASP A 501 8.67 -7.98 -1.72
C ASP A 501 7.48 -7.10 -1.38
N PHE A 502 6.34 -7.37 -2.01
CA PHE A 502 5.04 -6.91 -1.49
C PHE A 502 4.61 -7.79 -0.32
N SER A 503 4.25 -7.15 0.80
CA SER A 503 3.85 -7.85 2.01
C SER A 503 2.60 -8.71 1.78
N GLN A 504 2.37 -9.67 2.67
CA GLN A 504 1.12 -10.42 2.71
C GLN A 504 -0.10 -9.50 2.89
N PHE A 505 0.08 -8.32 3.50
CA PHE A 505 -0.97 -7.32 3.64
C PHE A 505 -1.27 -6.63 2.30
N ASP A 506 -0.23 -6.23 1.56
CA ASP A 506 -0.37 -5.64 0.21
C ASP A 506 -1.07 -6.61 -0.75
N ARG A 507 -0.61 -7.86 -0.77
CA ARG A 507 -1.20 -8.93 -1.59
C ARG A 507 -2.68 -9.17 -1.22
N ASP A 508 -2.99 -9.20 0.08
CA ASP A 508 -4.38 -9.36 0.54
C ASP A 508 -5.25 -8.15 0.12
N ASN A 509 -4.77 -6.92 0.28
CA ASN A 509 -5.51 -5.72 -0.10
C ASN A 509 -5.74 -5.64 -1.61
N SER A 510 -4.69 -5.88 -2.41
CA SER A 510 -4.79 -5.98 -3.88
C SER A 510 -5.84 -7.00 -4.31
N ASP A 511 -5.81 -8.23 -3.77
CA ASP A 511 -6.80 -9.26 -4.07
C ASP A 511 -8.23 -8.83 -3.67
N ARG A 512 -8.40 -8.14 -2.52
CA ARG A 512 -9.70 -7.64 -2.07
C ARG A 512 -10.24 -6.56 -3.02
N PHE A 513 -9.42 -5.60 -3.40
CA PHE A 513 -9.80 -4.51 -4.29
C PHE A 513 -10.15 -5.05 -5.68
N LEU A 514 -9.33 -5.95 -6.23
CA LEU A 514 -9.62 -6.58 -7.52
C LEU A 514 -10.86 -7.47 -7.46
N THR A 515 -11.12 -8.17 -6.35
CA THR A 515 -12.39 -8.90 -6.16
C THR A 515 -13.59 -7.97 -6.30
N ALA A 516 -13.55 -6.78 -5.69
CA ALA A 516 -14.60 -5.78 -5.80
C ALA A 516 -14.74 -5.26 -7.24
N ALA A 517 -13.63 -4.84 -7.86
CA ALA A 517 -13.62 -4.30 -9.22
C ALA A 517 -14.19 -5.30 -10.26
N TYR A 518 -13.84 -6.59 -10.17
CA TYR A 518 -14.39 -7.60 -11.08
C TYR A 518 -15.90 -7.85 -10.87
N ILE A 519 -16.38 -7.80 -9.62
CA ILE A 519 -17.83 -7.92 -9.32
C ILE A 519 -18.55 -6.69 -9.86
N GLU A 520 -17.98 -5.50 -9.72
CA GLU A 520 -18.56 -4.27 -10.23
C GLU A 520 -18.65 -4.28 -11.75
N ALA A 521 -17.56 -4.64 -12.43
CA ALA A 521 -17.54 -4.79 -13.88
C ALA A 521 -18.59 -5.81 -14.36
N ALA A 522 -18.75 -6.93 -13.65
CA ALA A 522 -19.77 -7.93 -13.93
C ALA A 522 -21.20 -7.37 -13.74
N ASN A 523 -21.44 -6.62 -12.68
CA ASN A 523 -22.72 -5.98 -12.40
C ASN A 523 -23.06 -4.96 -13.50
N ARG A 524 -22.15 -4.04 -13.84
CA ARG A 524 -22.34 -3.02 -14.88
C ARG A 524 -22.65 -3.67 -16.22
N LEU A 525 -21.81 -4.58 -16.70
CA LEU A 525 -22.02 -5.25 -17.99
C LEU A 525 -23.33 -6.06 -18.01
N SER A 526 -23.72 -6.69 -16.89
CA SER A 526 -24.98 -7.44 -16.86
C SER A 526 -26.22 -6.55 -17.01
N ALA A 527 -26.17 -5.27 -16.67
CA ALA A 527 -27.26 -4.34 -16.94
C ALA A 527 -27.43 -4.12 -18.45
N ASP A 528 -26.33 -3.89 -19.17
CA ASP A 528 -26.34 -3.76 -20.63
C ASP A 528 -26.92 -5.02 -21.29
N VAL A 529 -26.48 -6.21 -20.83
CA VAL A 529 -26.99 -7.50 -21.33
C VAL A 529 -28.50 -7.65 -21.12
N LEU A 530 -29.03 -7.21 -19.99
CA LEU A 530 -30.46 -7.32 -19.68
C LEU A 530 -31.31 -6.27 -20.39
N ALA A 531 -30.72 -5.14 -20.79
CA ALA A 531 -31.37 -4.13 -21.59
C ALA A 531 -31.54 -4.55 -23.07
N ASP A 532 -30.73 -5.52 -23.53
CA ASP A 532 -30.74 -5.96 -24.92
C ASP A 532 -31.97 -6.84 -25.28
N PRO A 533 -32.58 -6.68 -26.48
CA PRO A 533 -33.68 -7.53 -26.95
C PRO A 533 -33.41 -9.05 -26.92
N ASP A 534 -32.14 -9.45 -27.02
CA ASP A 534 -31.66 -10.83 -27.02
C ASP A 534 -31.20 -11.34 -25.65
N ALA A 535 -31.44 -10.59 -24.56
CA ALA A 535 -31.09 -10.96 -23.16
C ALA A 535 -31.47 -12.40 -22.75
N ARG A 536 -32.54 -12.96 -23.34
CA ARG A 536 -32.98 -14.34 -23.08
C ARG A 536 -31.94 -15.40 -23.48
N LYS A 537 -31.06 -15.10 -24.45
CA LYS A 537 -29.96 -15.99 -24.86
C LYS A 537 -28.84 -16.03 -23.82
N ALA A 538 -28.76 -15.01 -22.97
CA ALA A 538 -27.72 -14.79 -21.98
C ALA A 538 -28.07 -15.30 -20.57
N THR A 539 -29.35 -15.62 -20.31
CA THR A 539 -29.88 -15.93 -18.96
C THR A 539 -29.13 -17.04 -18.24
N ALA A 540 -28.72 -18.10 -18.93
CA ALA A 540 -27.99 -19.21 -18.31
C ALA A 540 -26.59 -18.80 -17.81
N ASP A 541 -25.87 -17.97 -18.57
CA ASP A 541 -24.55 -17.47 -18.15
C ASP A 541 -24.68 -16.46 -17.01
N LEU A 542 -25.71 -15.60 -17.03
CA LEU A 542 -25.97 -14.67 -15.93
C LEU A 542 -26.28 -15.39 -14.61
N HIS A 543 -27.05 -16.49 -14.65
CA HIS A 543 -27.25 -17.32 -13.45
C HIS A 543 -25.97 -18.04 -13.01
N ALA A 544 -25.12 -18.46 -13.95
CA ALA A 544 -23.82 -19.03 -13.59
C ALA A 544 -22.89 -17.98 -12.97
N ALA A 545 -22.91 -16.74 -13.47
CA ALA A 545 -22.19 -15.62 -12.88
C ALA A 545 -22.68 -15.33 -11.46
N ASP A 546 -24.00 -15.24 -11.26
CA ASP A 546 -24.64 -15.08 -9.95
C ASP A 546 -24.16 -16.10 -8.92
N LEU A 547 -24.19 -17.39 -9.26
CA LEU A 547 -23.67 -18.46 -8.39
C LEU A 547 -22.16 -18.32 -8.12
N THR A 548 -21.38 -17.91 -9.12
CA THR A 548 -19.93 -17.74 -8.99
C THR A 548 -19.59 -16.55 -8.09
N ILE A 549 -20.32 -15.43 -8.18
CA ILE A 549 -20.21 -14.30 -7.25
C ILE A 549 -20.56 -14.77 -5.82
N GLY A 550 -21.58 -15.61 -5.65
CA GLY A 550 -21.90 -16.22 -4.35
C GLY A 550 -20.73 -17.00 -3.75
N LEU A 551 -19.97 -17.74 -4.58
CA LEU A 551 -18.75 -18.42 -4.16
C LEU A 551 -17.61 -17.45 -3.84
N ALA A 552 -17.43 -16.39 -4.64
CA ALA A 552 -16.44 -15.35 -4.39
C ALA A 552 -16.68 -14.67 -3.04
N LYS A 553 -17.93 -14.26 -2.76
CA LYS A 553 -18.33 -13.69 -1.45
C LYS A 553 -18.06 -14.64 -0.28
N LYS A 554 -18.25 -15.94 -0.48
CA LYS A 554 -17.96 -16.96 0.54
C LYS A 554 -16.45 -17.10 0.79
N ALA A 555 -15.63 -17.08 -0.26
CA ALA A 555 -14.17 -17.11 -0.15
C ALA A 555 -13.64 -15.83 0.52
N PHE A 556 -14.15 -14.67 0.12
CA PHE A 556 -13.84 -13.37 0.74
C PHE A 556 -14.13 -13.39 2.24
N ALA A 557 -15.35 -13.78 2.65
CA ALA A 557 -15.70 -13.90 4.06
C ALA A 557 -14.88 -14.97 4.83
N ALA A 558 -14.30 -15.94 4.12
CA ALA A 558 -13.38 -16.94 4.69
C ALA A 558 -11.93 -16.45 4.79
N HIS A 559 -11.61 -15.27 4.24
CA HIS A 559 -10.29 -14.66 4.12
C HIS A 559 -9.36 -15.43 3.17
N ASP A 560 -9.95 -16.01 2.13
CA ASP A 560 -9.24 -16.64 1.01
C ASP A 560 -9.34 -15.69 -0.19
N TYR A 561 -8.58 -14.59 -0.12
CA TYR A 561 -8.71 -13.47 -1.06
C TYR A 561 -8.25 -13.83 -2.48
N ARG A 562 -7.18 -14.63 -2.62
CA ARG A 562 -6.77 -15.18 -3.93
C ARG A 562 -7.88 -15.98 -4.61
N LEU A 563 -8.59 -16.83 -3.86
CA LEU A 563 -9.74 -17.58 -4.40
C LEU A 563 -10.92 -16.65 -4.68
N ALA A 564 -11.19 -15.67 -3.81
CA ALA A 564 -12.25 -14.68 -4.03
C ALA A 564 -12.03 -13.92 -5.35
N TYR A 565 -10.81 -13.44 -5.58
CA TYR A 565 -10.42 -12.77 -6.81
C TYR A 565 -10.60 -13.70 -8.02
N THR A 566 -10.03 -14.91 -7.99
CA THR A 566 -10.18 -15.89 -9.08
C THR A 566 -11.65 -16.16 -9.44
N LEU A 567 -12.53 -16.25 -8.44
CA LEU A 567 -13.95 -16.49 -8.65
C LEU A 567 -14.67 -15.25 -9.18
N ALA A 568 -14.34 -14.04 -8.70
CA ALA A 568 -14.90 -12.79 -9.19
C ALA A 568 -14.57 -12.57 -10.68
N GLU A 569 -13.32 -12.80 -11.06
CA GLU A 569 -12.87 -12.78 -12.45
C GLU A 569 -13.61 -13.82 -13.30
N SER A 570 -13.74 -15.06 -12.80
CA SER A 570 -14.51 -16.10 -13.50
C SER A 570 -15.99 -15.74 -13.67
N ALA A 571 -16.57 -15.00 -12.71
CA ALA A 571 -17.92 -14.48 -12.82
C ALA A 571 -18.03 -13.40 -13.90
N TYR A 572 -17.08 -12.47 -13.96
CA TYR A 572 -17.00 -11.47 -15.03
C TYR A 572 -16.90 -12.13 -16.41
N ASP A 573 -16.03 -13.13 -16.59
CA ASP A 573 -15.90 -13.86 -17.86
C ASP A 573 -17.21 -14.55 -18.28
N ARG A 574 -18.04 -14.97 -17.31
CA ARG A 574 -19.39 -15.50 -17.60
C ARG A 574 -20.30 -14.40 -18.12
N VAL A 575 -20.27 -13.21 -17.54
CA VAL A 575 -21.04 -12.05 -18.02
C VAL A 575 -20.55 -11.61 -19.41
N VAL A 576 -19.24 -11.64 -19.67
CA VAL A 576 -18.68 -11.39 -21.02
C VAL A 576 -19.24 -12.37 -22.05
N ARG A 577 -19.31 -13.67 -21.73
CA ARG A 577 -19.97 -14.65 -22.61
C ARG A 577 -21.47 -14.39 -22.78
N ALA A 578 -22.12 -13.92 -21.72
CA ALA A 578 -23.54 -13.54 -21.74
C ALA A 578 -23.76 -12.35 -22.70
N ALA A 579 -22.90 -11.33 -22.63
CA ALA A 579 -22.90 -10.17 -23.51
C ALA A 579 -22.73 -10.56 -24.98
N ALA A 580 -21.73 -11.39 -25.29
CA ALA A 580 -21.52 -11.89 -26.65
C ALA A 580 -22.77 -12.63 -27.20
N LYS A 581 -23.49 -13.39 -26.37
CA LYS A 581 -24.73 -14.09 -26.78
C LYS A 581 -25.92 -13.16 -26.97
N ALA A 582 -25.98 -12.06 -26.23
CA ALA A 582 -26.97 -11.01 -26.37
C ALA A 582 -26.63 -10.02 -27.50
N GLY A 583 -25.42 -10.06 -28.07
CA GLY A 583 -24.98 -9.08 -29.07
C GLY A 583 -24.53 -7.75 -28.48
N VAL A 584 -24.29 -7.71 -27.16
CA VAL A 584 -23.68 -6.58 -26.46
C VAL A 584 -22.16 -6.69 -26.58
N ASP A 585 -21.51 -5.61 -26.98
CA ASP A 585 -20.06 -5.53 -26.99
C ASP A 585 -19.54 -5.56 -25.54
N PRO A 586 -18.74 -6.55 -25.12
CA PRO A 586 -18.20 -6.59 -23.76
C PRO A 586 -17.36 -5.35 -23.40
N ALA A 587 -16.79 -4.66 -24.39
CA ALA A 587 -16.08 -3.41 -24.19
C ALA A 587 -17.02 -2.19 -24.02
N SER A 588 -18.35 -2.35 -24.15
CA SER A 588 -19.31 -1.26 -23.89
C SER A 588 -19.28 -0.81 -22.44
N ALA A 589 -19.22 -1.75 -21.49
CA ALA A 589 -19.15 -1.44 -20.07
C ALA A 589 -17.88 -0.65 -19.77
N ALA A 590 -16.70 -1.14 -20.19
CA ALA A 590 -15.42 -0.45 -20.11
C ALA A 590 -15.46 0.99 -20.68
N ARG A 591 -16.03 1.17 -21.88
CA ARG A 591 -16.20 2.50 -22.48
C ARG A 591 -17.20 3.37 -21.74
N ALA A 592 -18.26 2.80 -21.17
CA ALA A 592 -19.22 3.53 -20.33
C ALA A 592 -18.55 4.00 -19.04
N MET A 593 -17.69 3.19 -18.40
CA MET A 593 -16.88 3.62 -17.24
C MET A 593 -15.98 4.79 -17.62
N HIS A 594 -15.24 4.67 -18.72
CA HIS A 594 -14.40 5.76 -19.22
C HIS A 594 -15.23 7.01 -19.56
N ALA A 595 -16.42 6.86 -20.14
CA ALA A 595 -17.28 7.98 -20.53
C ALA A 595 -18.01 8.64 -19.35
N GLU A 596 -18.38 7.88 -18.31
CA GLU A 596 -18.94 8.40 -17.06
C GLU A 596 -17.87 9.16 -16.27
N ALA A 597 -16.66 8.59 -16.19
CA ALA A 597 -15.49 9.31 -15.70
C ALA A 597 -15.27 10.59 -16.52
N GLU A 598 -15.19 10.52 -17.85
CA GLU A 598 -15.07 11.69 -18.74
C GLU A 598 -16.18 12.73 -18.58
N ALA A 599 -17.41 12.31 -18.29
CA ALA A 599 -18.52 13.23 -18.04
C ALA A 599 -18.38 13.97 -16.70
N MET A 600 -17.75 13.35 -15.70
CA MET A 600 -17.38 13.97 -14.43
C MET A 600 -16.17 14.92 -14.59
N ARG A 601 -15.21 14.55 -15.47
CA ARG A 601 -13.98 15.32 -15.82
C ARG A 601 -14.21 16.76 -16.29
N VAL A 602 -15.39 17.10 -16.80
CA VAL A 602 -15.70 18.47 -17.31
C VAL A 602 -16.12 19.45 -16.19
N SER A 603 -16.19 19.00 -14.93
CA SER A 603 -16.83 19.79 -13.85
C SER A 603 -15.91 20.29 -12.72
N ALA A 604 -14.66 19.84 -12.61
CA ALA A 604 -13.77 20.21 -11.50
C ALA A 604 -12.55 21.03 -11.97
N LYS A 605 -12.16 22.03 -11.18
CA LYS A 605 -10.86 22.71 -11.27
C LYS A 605 -9.99 22.19 -10.15
N ALA A 606 -8.81 21.69 -10.46
CA ALA A 606 -7.83 21.27 -9.47
C ALA A 606 -7.10 22.48 -8.86
N GLU A 607 -6.92 22.46 -7.54
CA GLU A 607 -5.85 23.18 -6.84
C GLU A 607 -4.97 22.09 -6.20
N ASN A 608 -3.78 21.86 -6.78
CA ASN A 608 -2.72 20.95 -6.29
C ASN A 608 -3.16 19.50 -5.89
N PRO A 609 -3.30 18.57 -6.85
CA PRO A 609 -3.23 17.15 -6.50
C PRO A 609 -1.85 16.82 -5.91
N HIS A 610 -1.84 15.97 -4.88
CA HIS A 610 -0.63 15.61 -4.16
C HIS A 610 0.03 14.40 -4.82
N GLU A 611 1.24 14.60 -5.33
CA GLU A 611 2.17 13.53 -5.69
C GLU A 611 2.67 12.88 -4.39
N PHE A 612 2.62 11.55 -4.29
CA PHE A 612 3.35 10.82 -3.25
C PHE A 612 4.80 10.73 -3.69
N ILE A 613 5.57 11.76 -3.35
CA ILE A 613 6.95 11.90 -3.79
C ILE A 613 7.87 11.09 -2.87
N ASP A 614 8.50 10.08 -3.44
CA ASP A 614 9.64 9.41 -2.84
C ASP A 614 10.91 10.26 -2.98
N THR A 615 11.58 10.54 -1.86
CA THR A 615 12.66 11.53 -1.82
C THR A 615 13.67 11.32 -0.69
N LEU A 616 14.89 11.80 -0.92
CA LEU A 616 15.98 11.92 0.03
C LEU A 616 16.05 13.30 0.71
N GLU A 617 15.04 14.16 0.53
CA GLU A 617 15.00 15.49 1.15
C GLU A 617 15.04 15.41 2.68
N PRO A 618 15.92 16.16 3.38
CA PRO A 618 15.99 16.11 4.84
C PRO A 618 14.62 16.35 5.49
N GLY A 619 14.19 15.41 6.34
CA GLY A 619 12.91 15.49 7.05
C GLY A 619 11.74 14.76 6.37
N SER A 620 11.91 14.27 5.14
CA SER A 620 10.87 13.56 4.35
C SER A 620 10.63 12.10 4.74
N GLY A 621 11.14 11.65 5.90
CA GLY A 621 11.04 10.26 6.35
C GLY A 621 12.38 9.52 6.37
N PRO A 622 12.38 8.19 6.49
CA PRO A 622 13.60 7.41 6.74
C PRO A 622 14.58 7.44 5.56
N ARG A 623 14.13 7.41 4.29
CA ARG A 623 15.00 7.53 3.07
C ARG A 623 15.98 8.69 3.10
N SER A 624 15.57 9.83 3.65
CA SER A 624 16.43 11.02 3.81
C SER A 624 17.52 10.92 4.88
N ARG A 625 17.48 9.89 5.73
CA ARG A 625 18.38 9.74 6.88
C ARG A 625 19.57 8.84 6.52
N PRO A 626 20.79 9.22 6.93
CA PRO A 626 22.01 8.48 6.60
C PRO A 626 22.05 7.05 7.16
#